data_AF-H5ZW26-F1
#
_entry.id   AF-H5ZW26-F1
#
_cell.length_a   1.000
_cell.length_b   1.000
_cell.length_c   1.000
_cell.angle_alpha   90.00
_cell.angle_beta   90.00
_cell.angle_gamma   90.00
#
_symmetry.space_group_name_H-M   'P 1'
#
loop_
_entity.id
_entity.type
_entity.pdbx_description
1 polymer ?
#
loop_
_entity_poly.entity_id
_entity_poly.type
_entity_poly.pdbx_seq_one_letter_code
_entity_poly.pdbx_strand_id
1 'polypeptide(L)'
;CVGFRVRTRFRVIGASESLLSVTEPQDRGSLCVKQFSDQEQKLQRLCVGEQCQCMTAACASYRGTIDSTLTADKRTEETCKPNIKYAYKVTVKSSAAEGDFMTYTATVDEVLKNSEEFEAVRVRTEVELVKKATCSGVDLQNNKQYLVMGSQGSEVNHNNQLKYRIPLDSEALVELWQTDCSSPECEDYIFQLKKLCSGPAAVRL
;
A
#
# COMPACT_ATOMS: atom_id res chain seq x y z
N CYS A 1 26.92 -14.80 18.78
CA CYS A 1 26.34 -13.45 18.60
C CYS A 1 27.41 -12.40 18.88
N VAL A 2 27.54 -11.38 18.04
CA VAL A 2 28.46 -10.25 18.23
C VAL A 2 27.62 -9.01 18.53
N GLY A 3 28.01 -8.20 19.52
CA GLY A 3 27.29 -7.00 19.91
C GLY A 3 28.25 -5.84 20.18
N PHE A 4 27.87 -4.64 19.74
CA PHE A 4 28.64 -3.42 19.92
C PHE A 4 27.70 -2.21 20.03
N ARG A 5 28.21 -1.09 20.56
CA ARG A 5 27.45 0.17 20.67
C ARG A 5 27.81 1.09 19.51
N VAL A 6 26.80 1.68 18.88
CA VAL A 6 26.93 2.68 17.82
C VAL A 6 26.40 4.02 18.32
N ARG A 7 27.03 5.13 17.91
CA ARG A 7 26.56 6.49 18.20
C ARG A 7 26.47 7.31 16.91
N THR A 8 25.31 7.90 16.65
CA THR A 8 25.07 8.81 15.53
C THR A 8 25.82 10.13 15.74
N ARG A 9 26.71 10.50 14.82
CA ARG A 9 27.46 11.77 14.89
C ARG A 9 26.72 12.93 14.19
N PHE A 10 26.00 12.65 13.12
CA PHE A 10 25.21 13.60 12.35
C PHE A 10 24.04 12.85 11.71
N ARG A 11 22.92 13.55 11.51
CA ARG A 11 21.71 12.96 10.94
C ARG A 11 21.70 13.20 9.43
N VAL A 12 21.66 12.12 8.65
CA VAL A 12 21.49 12.18 7.20
C VAL A 12 20.00 12.02 6.84
N ILE A 13 19.54 12.78 5.85
CA ILE A 13 18.18 12.67 5.32
C ILE A 13 18.29 11.93 3.97
N GLY A 14 17.77 10.70 3.92
CA GLY A 14 17.87 9.79 2.78
C GLY A 14 17.86 8.33 3.24
N ALA A 15 17.36 7.42 2.42
CA ALA A 15 17.42 5.99 2.71
C ALA A 15 18.87 5.51 2.54
N SER A 16 19.49 5.03 3.61
CA SER A 16 20.78 4.33 3.55
C SER A 16 20.60 2.87 3.94
N GLU A 17 20.94 1.96 3.03
CA GLU A 17 21.05 0.53 3.31
C GLU A 17 22.50 0.21 3.66
N SER A 18 22.72 -0.47 4.78
CA SER A 18 24.00 -1.04 5.19
C SER A 18 24.07 -2.52 4.83
N LEU A 19 25.27 -3.03 4.60
CA LEU A 19 25.51 -4.43 4.26
C LEU A 19 26.29 -5.12 5.37
N LEU A 20 25.80 -6.27 5.82
CA LEU A 20 26.55 -7.21 6.64
C LEU A 20 27.01 -8.34 5.73
N SER A 21 28.32 -8.45 5.51
CA SER A 21 28.93 -9.57 4.81
C SER A 21 29.63 -10.50 5.80
N VAL A 22 29.39 -11.80 5.65
CA VAL A 22 30.12 -12.86 6.36
C VAL A 22 30.77 -13.73 5.30
N THR A 23 32.08 -13.90 5.44
CA THR A 23 32.92 -14.67 4.50
C THR A 23 33.83 -15.61 5.26
N GLU A 24 34.07 -16.80 4.71
CA GLU A 24 35.12 -17.68 5.19
C GLU A 24 36.46 -17.33 4.52
N PRO A 25 37.54 -17.02 5.25
CA PRO A 25 38.80 -16.57 4.63
C PRO A 25 39.47 -17.61 3.72
N GLN A 26 39.21 -18.90 3.96
CA GLN A 26 39.82 -20.04 3.26
C GLN A 26 39.03 -20.45 2.01
N ASP A 27 37.77 -20.02 1.89
CA ASP A 27 36.89 -20.34 0.77
C ASP A 27 36.35 -19.04 0.14
N ARG A 28 36.80 -18.74 -1.09
CA ARG A 28 36.38 -17.54 -1.82
C ARG A 28 34.92 -17.60 -2.29
N GLY A 29 34.23 -18.73 -2.17
CA GLY A 29 32.86 -18.93 -2.64
C GLY A 29 31.77 -18.71 -1.58
N SER A 30 32.08 -18.86 -0.30
CA SER A 30 31.11 -18.72 0.80
C SER A 30 30.97 -17.27 1.24
N LEU A 31 30.17 -16.51 0.48
CA LEU A 31 29.77 -15.14 0.82
C LEU A 31 28.28 -15.12 1.18
N CYS A 32 27.97 -14.71 2.41
CA CYS A 32 26.61 -14.37 2.82
C CYS A 32 26.53 -12.86 3.02
N VAL A 33 25.68 -12.18 2.24
CA VAL A 33 25.41 -10.75 2.37
C VAL A 33 23.97 -10.55 2.81
N LYS A 34 23.79 -9.72 3.84
CA LYS A 34 22.47 -9.29 4.30
C LYS A 34 22.40 -7.78 4.38
N GLN A 35 21.35 -7.20 3.81
CA GLN A 35 21.09 -5.77 3.93
C GLN A 35 20.42 -5.48 5.29
N PHE A 36 20.78 -4.36 5.92
CA PHE A 36 20.16 -3.86 7.14
C PHE A 36 20.18 -2.33 7.14
N SER A 37 19.19 -1.69 7.75
CA SER A 37 19.16 -0.22 7.88
C SER A 37 19.26 0.18 9.34
N ASP A 38 19.99 1.27 9.61
CA ASP A 38 20.08 1.93 10.91
C ASP A 38 18.91 2.89 11.15
N GLN A 39 18.21 3.28 10.07
CA GLN A 39 16.87 3.81 10.23
C GLN A 39 16.05 2.71 10.91
N GLU A 40 15.50 3.02 12.09
CA GLU A 40 14.33 2.29 12.53
C GLU A 40 13.30 2.46 11.40
N GLN A 41 13.26 1.50 10.47
CA GLN A 41 12.01 1.14 9.85
C GLN A 41 11.16 0.73 11.05
N LYS A 42 10.47 1.71 11.66
CA LYS A 42 9.54 1.47 12.75
C LYS A 42 8.39 0.69 12.16
N LEU A 43 8.65 -0.58 11.91
CA LEU A 43 7.69 -1.57 11.46
C LEU A 43 6.73 -1.70 12.62
N GLN A 44 5.53 -1.18 12.39
CA GLN A 44 4.44 -1.35 13.32
C GLN A 44 3.79 -2.69 13.00
N ARG A 45 3.43 -3.43 14.04
CA ARG A 45 2.72 -4.69 13.89
C ARG A 45 1.23 -4.41 13.86
N LEU A 46 0.59 -4.78 12.77
CA LEU A 46 -0.85 -4.77 12.63
C LEU A 46 -1.35 -6.18 12.92
N CYS A 47 -1.95 -6.43 14.08
CA CYS A 47 -2.35 -7.77 14.50
C CYS A 47 -3.87 -7.88 14.69
N VAL A 48 -4.44 -9.00 14.26
CA VAL A 48 -5.77 -9.48 14.67
C VAL A 48 -5.57 -10.80 15.40
N GLY A 49 -5.76 -10.81 16.72
CA GLY A 49 -5.42 -11.98 17.54
C GLY A 49 -3.95 -12.34 17.39
N GLU A 50 -3.66 -13.55 16.90
CA GLU A 50 -2.29 -14.05 16.66
C GLU A 50 -1.77 -13.77 15.24
N GLN A 51 -2.62 -13.31 14.32
CA GLN A 51 -2.24 -13.02 12.93
C GLN A 51 -1.74 -11.59 12.81
N CYS A 52 -0.45 -11.42 12.53
CA CYS A 52 0.19 -10.11 12.42
C CYS A 52 0.74 -9.85 11.02
N GLN A 53 0.54 -8.64 10.53
CA GLN A 53 1.15 -8.09 9.33
C GLN A 53 2.12 -6.96 9.71
N CYS A 54 3.19 -6.80 8.94
CA CYS A 54 4.10 -5.66 9.09
C CYS A 54 3.58 -4.45 8.32
N MET A 55 3.62 -3.28 8.95
CA MET A 55 3.29 -1.99 8.35
C MET A 55 4.48 -1.05 8.51
N THR A 56 4.91 -0.39 7.43
CA THR A 56 6.02 0.59 7.50
C THR A 56 5.65 1.81 8.36
N ALA A 57 6.67 2.54 8.81
CA ALA A 57 6.53 3.75 9.63
C ALA A 57 5.99 4.96 8.86
N ALA A 58 6.17 4.98 7.54
CA ALA A 58 5.68 6.03 6.65
C ALA A 58 4.21 5.80 6.26
N CYS A 59 3.51 6.88 5.94
CA CYS A 59 2.09 6.86 5.57
C CYS A 59 1.91 6.68 4.07
N ALA A 60 0.75 6.17 3.66
CA ALA A 60 0.35 6.17 2.26
C ALA A 60 0.37 7.56 1.63
N SER A 61 0.64 7.59 0.33
CA SER A 61 0.44 8.78 -0.48
C SER A 61 -1.07 9.00 -0.66
N TYR A 62 -1.53 10.24 -0.44
CA TYR A 62 -2.95 10.59 -0.53
C TYR A 62 -3.19 11.70 -1.56
N ARG A 63 -4.15 11.49 -2.45
CA ARG A 63 -4.63 12.44 -3.46
C ARG A 63 -6.11 12.75 -3.22
N GLY A 64 -6.39 13.74 -2.39
CA GLY A 64 -7.75 14.12 -2.00
C GLY A 64 -8.46 15.09 -2.96
N THR A 65 -7.72 15.72 -3.87
CA THR A 65 -8.24 16.66 -4.87
C THR A 65 -7.85 16.22 -6.27
N ILE A 66 -8.64 16.60 -7.26
CA ILE A 66 -8.31 16.32 -8.67
C ILE A 66 -7.02 17.08 -9.01
N ASP A 67 -5.97 16.32 -9.33
CA ASP A 67 -4.74 16.87 -9.89
C ASP A 67 -4.86 16.88 -11.42
N SER A 68 -5.10 18.08 -11.97
CA SER A 68 -5.20 18.33 -13.41
C SER A 68 -3.85 18.25 -14.13
N THR A 69 -2.73 18.25 -13.41
CA THR A 69 -1.39 18.12 -14.00
C THR A 69 -1.01 16.65 -14.23
N LEU A 70 -1.71 15.73 -13.57
CA LEU A 70 -1.49 14.31 -13.71
C LEU A 70 -2.26 13.78 -14.92
N THR A 71 -1.53 13.33 -15.94
CA THR A 71 -2.12 12.75 -17.15
C THR A 71 -2.57 11.32 -16.91
N ALA A 72 -3.46 10.83 -17.77
CA ALA A 72 -3.92 9.45 -17.75
C ALA A 72 -2.80 8.44 -17.96
N ASP A 73 -1.86 8.75 -18.85
CA ASP A 73 -0.70 7.90 -19.11
C ASP A 73 0.15 7.75 -17.85
N LYS A 74 0.36 8.85 -17.10
CA LYS A 74 1.09 8.78 -15.82
C LYS A 74 0.35 7.97 -14.76
N ARG A 75 -0.98 8.13 -14.65
CA ARG A 75 -1.79 7.29 -13.73
C ARG A 75 -1.69 5.82 -14.11
N THR A 76 -1.81 5.51 -15.39
CA THR A 76 -1.69 4.15 -15.92
C THR A 76 -0.30 3.58 -15.68
N GLU A 77 0.74 4.36 -15.94
CA GLU A 77 2.13 3.97 -15.67
C GLU A 77 2.32 3.65 -14.19
N GLU A 78 1.87 4.52 -13.27
CA GLU A 78 1.93 4.30 -11.82
C GLU A 78 1.18 3.03 -11.39
N THR A 79 -0.07 2.85 -11.82
CA THR A 79 -0.91 1.69 -11.49
C THR A 79 -0.34 0.38 -12.03
N CYS A 80 0.14 0.39 -13.27
CA CYS A 80 0.62 -0.83 -13.92
C CYS A 80 2.10 -1.14 -13.59
N LYS A 81 2.79 -0.36 -12.72
CA LYS A 81 4.16 -0.69 -12.25
C LYS A 81 4.23 -2.11 -11.65
N PRO A 82 5.33 -2.85 -11.84
CA PRO A 82 5.47 -4.23 -11.34
C PRO A 82 5.36 -4.39 -9.82
N ASN A 83 5.73 -3.35 -9.06
CA ASN A 83 5.65 -3.35 -7.60
C ASN A 83 4.22 -3.13 -7.10
N ILE A 84 3.30 -2.61 -7.92
CA ILE A 84 1.88 -2.53 -7.58
C ILE A 84 1.25 -3.89 -7.88
N LYS A 85 0.77 -4.57 -6.83
CA LYS A 85 0.17 -5.91 -6.89
C LYS A 85 -1.33 -5.85 -7.08
N TYR A 86 -1.98 -4.84 -6.50
CA TYR A 86 -3.41 -4.63 -6.64
C TYR A 86 -3.75 -3.16 -6.90
N ALA A 87 -4.91 -2.97 -7.53
CA ALA A 87 -5.58 -1.69 -7.67
C ALA A 87 -7.09 -1.90 -7.63
N TYR A 88 -7.75 -1.30 -6.65
CA TYR A 88 -9.19 -1.46 -6.41
C TYR A 88 -9.88 -0.11 -6.34
N LYS A 89 -11.07 -0.04 -6.93
CA LYS A 89 -12.04 0.99 -6.58
C LYS A 89 -12.87 0.47 -5.41
N VAL A 90 -12.92 1.22 -4.32
CA VAL A 90 -13.62 0.81 -3.10
C VAL A 90 -14.55 1.90 -2.58
N THR A 91 -15.65 1.50 -1.95
CA THR A 91 -16.53 2.39 -1.19
C THR A 91 -16.35 2.14 0.29
N VAL A 92 -15.95 3.15 1.06
CA VAL A 92 -15.81 3.05 2.52
C VAL A 92 -17.20 3.01 3.17
N LYS A 93 -17.45 2.02 4.02
CA LYS A 93 -18.71 1.82 4.74
C LYS A 93 -18.65 2.38 6.16
N SER A 94 -17.59 2.07 6.88
CA SER A 94 -17.43 2.45 8.28
C SER A 94 -15.96 2.62 8.64
N SER A 95 -15.72 3.24 9.79
CA SER A 95 -14.40 3.42 10.38
C SER A 95 -14.44 3.11 11.87
N ALA A 96 -13.34 2.57 12.38
CA ALA A 96 -13.16 2.24 13.78
C ALA A 96 -11.72 2.54 14.20
N ALA A 97 -11.55 3.07 15.41
CA ALA A 97 -10.25 3.18 16.03
C ALA A 97 -9.85 1.84 16.65
N GLU A 98 -8.59 1.44 16.44
CA GLU A 98 -8.03 0.17 16.92
C GLU A 98 -6.63 0.42 17.47
N GLY A 99 -6.57 0.84 18.74
CA GLY A 99 -5.32 1.23 19.39
C GLY A 99 -4.65 2.41 18.66
N ASP A 100 -3.43 2.17 18.17
CA ASP A 100 -2.64 3.18 17.42
C ASP A 100 -3.02 3.25 15.92
N PHE A 101 -4.06 2.54 15.50
CA PHE A 101 -4.52 2.46 14.13
C PHE A 101 -5.96 2.93 13.94
N MET A 102 -6.29 3.27 12.70
CA MET A 102 -7.64 3.51 12.21
C MET A 102 -7.93 2.49 11.11
N THR A 103 -8.97 1.70 11.31
CA THR A 103 -9.43 0.67 10.37
C THR A 103 -10.68 1.18 9.65
N TYR A 104 -10.71 1.06 8.33
CA TYR A 104 -11.82 1.44 7.47
C TYR A 104 -12.34 0.19 6.75
N THR A 105 -13.58 -0.18 7.05
CA THR A 105 -14.25 -1.26 6.33
C THR A 105 -14.76 -0.71 5.00
N ALA A 106 -14.36 -1.33 3.90
CA ALA A 106 -14.73 -0.91 2.56
C ALA A 106 -15.21 -2.10 1.71
N THR A 107 -16.06 -1.82 0.73
CA THR A 107 -16.51 -2.80 -0.27
C THR A 107 -15.80 -2.52 -1.58
N VAL A 108 -15.25 -3.57 -2.21
CA VAL A 108 -14.65 -3.46 -3.54
C VAL A 108 -15.75 -3.30 -4.59
N ASP A 109 -15.77 -2.16 -5.27
CA ASP A 109 -16.70 -1.87 -6.35
C ASP A 109 -16.17 -2.37 -7.70
N GLU A 110 -14.87 -2.24 -7.92
CA GLU A 110 -14.20 -2.61 -9.17
C GLU A 110 -12.76 -3.07 -8.90
N VAL A 111 -12.32 -4.09 -9.63
CA VAL A 111 -10.94 -4.61 -9.59
C VAL A 111 -10.24 -4.18 -10.87
N LEU A 112 -9.31 -3.23 -10.76
CA LEU A 112 -8.57 -2.68 -11.90
C LEU A 112 -7.27 -3.46 -12.16
N LYS A 113 -6.65 -3.95 -11.09
CA LYS A 113 -5.47 -4.83 -11.14
C LYS A 113 -5.49 -5.78 -9.97
N ASN A 114 -5.09 -7.03 -10.21
CA ASN A 114 -4.96 -8.04 -9.17
C ASN A 114 -3.86 -9.03 -9.57
N SER A 115 -2.93 -9.33 -8.66
CA SER A 115 -1.98 -10.42 -8.82
C SER A 115 -2.51 -11.72 -8.20
N GLU A 116 -1.86 -12.84 -8.51
CA GLU A 116 -2.23 -14.19 -8.05
C GLU A 116 -2.39 -14.26 -6.51
N GLU A 117 -1.54 -13.54 -5.78
CA GLU A 117 -1.57 -13.44 -4.30
C GLU A 117 -2.87 -12.83 -3.73
N PHE A 118 -3.65 -12.11 -4.56
CA PHE A 118 -4.84 -11.37 -4.15
C PHE A 118 -6.12 -11.87 -4.85
N GLU A 119 -6.10 -13.06 -5.46
CA GLU A 119 -7.25 -13.65 -6.21
C GLU A 119 -8.55 -13.80 -5.40
N ALA A 120 -8.44 -13.88 -4.08
CA ALA A 120 -9.56 -13.92 -3.16
C ALA A 120 -10.35 -12.60 -3.12
N VAL A 121 -9.70 -11.47 -3.44
CA VAL A 121 -10.34 -10.15 -3.49
C VAL A 121 -11.02 -9.96 -4.84
N ARG A 122 -12.34 -9.85 -4.81
CA ARG A 122 -13.20 -9.72 -5.99
C ARG A 122 -14.16 -8.56 -5.79
N VAL A 123 -14.91 -8.23 -6.84
CA VAL A 123 -16.02 -7.27 -6.75
C VAL A 123 -17.00 -7.75 -5.65
N ARG A 124 -17.42 -6.82 -4.80
CA ARG A 124 -18.22 -7.01 -3.56
C ARG A 124 -17.50 -7.65 -2.37
N THR A 125 -16.22 -8.00 -2.47
CA THR A 125 -15.44 -8.42 -1.30
C THR A 125 -15.33 -7.25 -0.31
N GLU A 126 -15.51 -7.55 0.98
CA GLU A 126 -15.24 -6.61 2.07
C GLU A 126 -13.74 -6.65 2.41
N VAL A 127 -13.11 -5.49 2.45
CA VAL A 127 -11.71 -5.30 2.79
C VAL A 127 -11.57 -4.32 3.95
N GLU A 128 -10.51 -4.47 4.72
CA GLU A 128 -10.15 -3.56 5.80
C GLU A 128 -8.92 -2.74 5.41
N LEU A 129 -9.10 -1.45 5.18
CA LEU A 129 -7.99 -0.53 4.94
C LEU A 129 -7.50 0.00 6.28
N VAL A 130 -6.22 -0.19 6.59
CA VAL A 130 -5.69 0.17 7.91
C VAL A 130 -4.61 1.22 7.77
N LYS A 131 -4.77 2.36 8.43
CA LYS A 131 -3.73 3.38 8.57
C LYS A 131 -3.35 3.57 10.03
N LYS A 132 -2.15 4.12 10.28
CA LYS A 132 -1.82 4.61 11.63
C LYS A 132 -2.67 5.84 11.97
N ALA A 133 -3.07 5.95 13.23
CA ALA A 133 -3.79 7.13 13.72
C ALA A 133 -3.00 8.43 13.52
N THR A 134 -1.66 8.35 13.55
CA THR A 134 -0.75 9.47 13.31
C THR A 134 -0.68 9.92 11.84
N CYS A 135 -1.19 9.12 10.90
CA CYS A 135 -1.28 9.48 9.47
C CYS A 135 -2.51 10.37 9.21
N SER A 136 -2.45 11.63 9.62
CA SER A 136 -3.52 12.61 9.41
C SER A 136 -3.67 13.04 7.94
N GLY A 137 -2.62 12.92 7.13
CA GLY A 137 -2.64 13.28 5.70
C GLY A 137 -3.46 12.34 4.81
N VAL A 138 -3.81 11.14 5.29
CA VAL A 138 -4.69 10.20 4.59
C VAL A 138 -6.09 10.36 5.16
N ASP A 139 -6.94 11.14 4.48
CA ASP A 139 -8.31 11.41 4.94
C ASP A 139 -9.32 10.52 4.23
N LEU A 140 -9.65 9.38 4.84
CA LEU A 140 -10.70 8.48 4.39
C LEU A 140 -12.00 8.82 5.13
N GLN A 141 -13.07 8.98 4.36
CA GLN A 141 -14.39 9.32 4.85
C GLN A 141 -15.41 8.25 4.47
N ASN A 142 -16.34 7.96 5.38
CA ASN A 142 -17.42 7.01 5.15
C ASN A 142 -18.30 7.47 3.97
N ASN A 143 -18.86 6.52 3.23
CA ASN A 143 -19.70 6.71 2.05
C ASN A 143 -19.03 7.40 0.85
N LYS A 144 -17.70 7.54 0.86
CA LYS A 144 -16.92 8.01 -0.30
C LYS A 144 -16.22 6.86 -1.00
N GLN A 145 -15.91 7.09 -2.27
CA GLN A 145 -15.20 6.14 -3.12
C GLN A 145 -13.73 6.52 -3.25
N TYR A 146 -12.86 5.52 -3.32
CA TYR A 146 -11.42 5.71 -3.44
C TYR A 146 -10.82 4.70 -4.41
N LEU A 147 -9.82 5.13 -5.16
CA LEU A 147 -8.84 4.24 -5.78
C LEU A 147 -7.78 3.91 -4.73
N VAL A 148 -7.61 2.63 -4.42
CA VAL A 148 -6.60 2.13 -3.49
C VAL A 148 -5.68 1.18 -4.24
N MET A 149 -4.38 1.46 -4.22
CA MET A 149 -3.36 0.66 -4.90
C MET A 149 -2.20 0.40 -3.98
N GLY A 150 -1.57 -0.77 -4.14
CA GLY A 150 -0.40 -1.12 -3.35
C GLY A 150 0.13 -2.51 -3.65
N SER A 151 1.06 -2.94 -2.81
CA SER A 151 1.81 -4.19 -2.91
C SER A 151 1.48 -5.18 -1.78
N GLN A 152 1.04 -4.68 -0.63
CA GLN A 152 0.89 -5.44 0.60
C GLN A 152 -0.59 -5.63 0.98
N GLY A 153 -0.89 -6.81 1.49
CA GLY A 153 -2.16 -7.17 2.09
C GLY A 153 -2.10 -8.58 2.66
N SER A 154 -3.03 -8.91 3.54
CA SER A 154 -3.06 -10.22 4.18
C SER A 154 -4.48 -10.61 4.51
N GLU A 155 -4.77 -11.89 4.33
CA GLU A 155 -6.01 -12.48 4.81
C GLU A 155 -5.93 -12.62 6.33
N VAL A 156 -6.95 -12.12 7.02
CA VAL A 156 -7.10 -12.23 8.47
C VAL A 156 -8.45 -12.84 8.81
N ASN A 157 -8.46 -13.67 9.85
CA ASN A 157 -9.69 -14.21 10.40
C ASN A 157 -10.12 -13.35 11.59
N HIS A 158 -11.23 -12.61 11.44
CA HIS A 158 -11.79 -11.78 12.50
C HIS A 158 -13.24 -12.23 12.75
N ASN A 159 -13.56 -12.69 13.96
CA ASN A 159 -14.90 -13.16 14.35
C ASN A 159 -15.50 -14.24 13.41
N ASN A 160 -14.70 -15.24 13.03
CA ASN A 160 -15.07 -16.29 12.06
C ASN A 160 -15.43 -15.76 10.66
N GLN A 161 -15.08 -14.51 10.34
CA GLN A 161 -15.19 -13.95 9.01
C GLN A 161 -13.80 -13.74 8.44
N LEU A 162 -13.59 -14.29 7.25
CA LEU A 162 -12.40 -14.07 6.45
C LEU A 162 -12.45 -12.65 5.90
N LYS A 163 -11.48 -11.82 6.25
CA LYS A 163 -11.36 -10.45 5.74
C LYS A 163 -9.98 -10.22 5.18
N TYR A 164 -9.89 -9.37 4.16
CA TYR A 164 -8.61 -9.00 3.59
C TYR A 164 -8.17 -7.65 4.17
N ARG A 165 -7.07 -7.64 4.92
CA ARG A 165 -6.48 -6.44 5.52
C ARG A 165 -5.44 -5.85 4.59
N ILE A 166 -5.53 -4.55 4.37
CA ILE A 166 -4.67 -3.78 3.46
C ILE A 166 -4.04 -2.63 4.26
N PRO A 167 -2.72 -2.66 4.54
CA PRO A 167 -2.04 -1.57 5.21
C PRO A 167 -1.86 -0.39 4.25
N LEU A 168 -2.25 0.81 4.72
CA LEU A 168 -2.06 2.08 4.03
C LEU A 168 -0.75 2.75 4.49
N ASP A 169 0.35 2.15 4.05
CA ASP A 169 1.71 2.54 4.42
C ASP A 169 2.47 3.12 3.21
N SER A 170 3.81 3.29 3.25
CA SER A 170 4.54 3.95 2.17
C SER A 170 4.41 3.30 0.79
N GLU A 171 4.00 2.04 0.70
CA GLU A 171 3.83 1.34 -0.57
C GLU A 171 2.40 1.47 -1.13
N ALA A 172 1.51 2.12 -0.38
CA ALA A 172 0.12 2.34 -0.78
C ALA A 172 -0.10 3.76 -1.30
N LEU A 173 -1.00 3.86 -2.28
CA LEU A 173 -1.55 5.11 -2.79
C LEU A 173 -3.07 5.08 -2.66
N VAL A 174 -3.62 6.18 -2.16
CA VAL A 174 -5.06 6.40 -2.00
C VAL A 174 -5.44 7.67 -2.73
N GLU A 175 -6.37 7.56 -3.67
CA GLU A 175 -6.88 8.70 -4.46
C GLU A 175 -8.40 8.77 -4.32
N LEU A 176 -8.93 9.96 -4.01
CA LEU A 176 -10.36 10.18 -3.87
C LEU A 176 -11.03 10.03 -5.24
N TRP A 177 -11.95 9.08 -5.35
CA TRP A 177 -12.74 8.88 -6.56
C TRP A 177 -13.96 9.78 -6.52
N GLN A 178 -13.97 10.84 -7.32
CA GLN A 178 -15.13 11.73 -7.38
C GLN A 178 -16.33 11.01 -8.00
N THR A 179 -17.47 11.05 -7.31
CA THR A 179 -18.75 10.49 -7.80
C THR A 179 -19.61 11.55 -8.47
N ASP A 180 -19.52 12.80 -7.98
CA ASP A 180 -20.34 13.92 -8.42
C ASP A 180 -19.49 14.88 -9.27
N CYS A 181 -19.20 14.48 -10.51
CA CYS A 181 -18.54 15.35 -11.47
C CYS A 181 -19.56 16.28 -12.13
N SER A 182 -19.30 17.58 -12.09
CA SER A 182 -20.09 18.59 -12.81
C SER A 182 -19.25 19.45 -13.75
N SER A 183 -17.91 19.29 -13.75
CA SER A 183 -17.00 20.02 -14.64
C SER A 183 -16.41 19.10 -15.72
N PRO A 184 -16.11 19.63 -16.92
CA PRO A 184 -15.49 18.86 -18.01
C PRO A 184 -14.17 18.21 -17.62
N GLU A 185 -13.37 18.87 -16.76
CA GLU A 185 -12.09 18.34 -16.28
C GLU A 185 -12.28 17.11 -15.38
N CYS A 186 -13.37 17.08 -14.60
CA CYS A 186 -13.73 15.96 -13.74
C CYS A 186 -14.26 14.77 -14.56
N GLU A 187 -15.03 15.04 -15.61
CA GLU A 187 -15.52 14.01 -16.53
C GLU A 187 -14.38 13.33 -17.29
N ASP A 188 -13.43 14.12 -17.83
CA ASP A 188 -12.22 13.58 -18.46
C ASP A 188 -11.43 12.73 -17.44
N TYR A 189 -11.22 13.25 -16.22
CA TYR A 189 -10.56 12.52 -15.15
C TYR A 189 -11.18 11.13 -14.87
N ILE A 190 -12.51 11.05 -14.71
CA ILE A 190 -13.19 9.75 -14.50
C ILE A 190 -13.02 8.83 -15.72
N PHE A 191 -13.10 9.38 -16.93
CA PHE A 191 -12.94 8.59 -18.15
C PHE A 191 -11.53 7.98 -18.25
N GLN A 192 -10.51 8.74 -17.86
CA GLN A 192 -9.12 8.28 -17.82
C GLN A 192 -8.92 7.17 -16.77
N LEU A 193 -9.50 7.33 -15.57
CA LEU A 193 -9.43 6.30 -14.52
C LEU A 193 -10.09 4.97 -14.94
N LYS A 194 -11.19 5.03 -15.70
CA LYS A 194 -11.88 3.83 -16.21
C LYS A 194 -11.06 3.05 -17.25
N LYS A 195 -10.03 3.66 -17.84
CA LYS A 195 -9.13 3.02 -18.82
C LYS A 195 -7.87 2.44 -18.18
N LEU A 196 -7.73 2.51 -16.85
CA LEU A 196 -6.56 2.00 -16.16
C LEU A 196 -6.35 0.50 -16.45
N CYS A 197 -5.17 0.20 -17.00
CA CYS A 197 -4.71 -1.11 -17.42
C CYS A 197 -5.59 -1.88 -18.44
N SER A 198 -6.48 -1.22 -19.21
CA SER A 198 -7.25 -1.86 -20.30
C SER A 198 -6.52 -1.89 -21.66
N GLY A 199 -5.19 -1.95 -21.66
CA GLY A 199 -4.33 -2.01 -22.86
C GLY A 199 -3.63 -3.37 -23.02
N PRO A 200 -3.21 -3.77 -24.23
CA PRO A 200 -2.63 -5.08 -24.52
C PRO A 200 -1.19 -5.16 -24.00
N ALA A 201 -1.04 -5.28 -22.68
CA ALA A 201 0.20 -5.69 -22.01
C ALA A 201 -0.02 -6.96 -21.16
N ALA A 202 -1.19 -7.59 -21.30
CA ALA A 202 -1.40 -8.99 -20.97
C ALA A 202 -1.31 -9.80 -22.27
N VAL A 203 -0.59 -10.91 -22.27
CA VAL A 203 -0.18 -11.73 -23.43
C VAL A 203 1.11 -11.25 -24.11
N ARG A 204 2.24 -11.43 -23.43
CA ARG A 204 3.48 -11.96 -24.01
C ARG A 204 4.25 -12.72 -22.93
N LEU A 205 3.89 -13.99 -22.77
CA LEU A 205 4.80 -15.08 -22.45
C LEU A 205 4.80 -16.01 -23.67
#